data_AF-A0A4U9HDV7-F1
#
_entry.id   AF-A0A4U9HDV7-F1
#
_cell.length_a   1.000
_cell.length_b   1.000
_cell.length_c   1.000
_cell.angle_alpha   90.00
_cell.angle_beta   90.00
_cell.angle_gamma   90.00
#
_symmetry.space_group_name_H-M   'P 1'
#
loop_
_entity.id
_entity.type
_entity.pdbx_description
1 polymer ?
#
loop_
_entity_poly.entity_id
_entity_poly.type
_entity_poly.pdbx_seq_one_letter_code
_entity_poly.pdbx_strand_id
1 'polypeptide(L)' 'MIGQEVDTSLSTRGTDMRVERVVVTNEQVLGKKIRDLQAKERYDVVISRLNRAGVELVASPDASLQFGDILNLVGASGLH' A
#
# COMPACT_ATOMS: atom_id res chain seq x y z
N MET A 1 26.79 6.63 -8.24
CA MET A 1 25.83 7.08 -9.26
C MET A 1 24.45 6.69 -8.76
N ILE A 2 23.75 7.62 -8.11
CA ILE A 2 22.39 7.41 -7.64
C ILE A 2 21.45 7.77 -8.80
N GLY A 3 20.50 6.87 -9.06
CA GLY A 3 19.60 6.91 -10.20
C GLY A 3 18.73 8.17 -10.22
N GLN A 4 18.31 8.52 -11.43
CA GLN A 4 17.46 9.66 -11.74
C GLN A 4 16.18 9.65 -10.88
N GLU A 5 15.90 10.77 -10.22
CA GLU A 5 14.61 11.03 -9.62
C GLU A 5 13.57 11.05 -10.75
N VAL A 6 12.81 9.96 -10.87
CA VAL A 6 11.71 9.90 -11.83
C VAL A 6 10.54 10.60 -11.14
N ASP A 7 10.30 11.85 -11.55
CA ASP A 7 9.04 12.55 -11.34
C ASP A 7 7.95 11.81 -12.12
N THR A 8 7.60 10.62 -11.64
CA THR A 8 6.48 9.88 -12.19
C THR A 8 5.25 10.53 -11.60
N SER A 9 4.78 11.59 -12.24
CA SER A 9 3.34 11.77 -12.35
C SER A 9 2.80 10.46 -12.92
N LEU A 10 2.31 9.56 -12.07
CA LEU A 10 1.54 8.39 -12.46
C LEU A 10 0.19 8.92 -12.98
N SER A 11 0.20 9.60 -14.13
CA SER A 11 -1.01 9.86 -14.88
C SER A 11 -1.45 8.51 -15.43
N THR A 12 -2.38 7.86 -14.75
CA THR A 12 -3.03 6.65 -15.22
C THR A 12 -3.75 7.02 -16.51
N ARG A 13 -3.23 6.53 -17.64
CA ARG A 13 -3.96 6.60 -18.91
C ARG A 13 -5.23 5.76 -18.74
N GLY A 14 -6.36 6.42 -18.46
CA GLY A 14 -7.71 5.90 -18.74
C GLY A 14 -8.40 5.02 -17.68
N THR A 15 -7.90 4.92 -16.45
CA THR A 15 -8.64 4.29 -15.34
C THR A 15 -8.65 5.21 -14.12
N ASP A 16 -9.83 5.46 -13.56
CA ASP A 16 -10.02 6.25 -12.34
C ASP A 16 -9.39 5.51 -11.15
N MET A 17 -8.10 5.72 -10.88
CA MET A 17 -7.44 5.16 -9.71
C MET A 17 -7.57 6.10 -8.51
N ARG A 18 -7.81 5.54 -7.34
CA ARG A 18 -7.82 6.23 -6.05
C ARG A 18 -6.68 5.75 -5.17
N VAL A 19 -6.22 6.66 -4.32
CA VAL A 19 -5.26 6.38 -3.26
C VAL A 19 -5.94 6.60 -1.92
N GLU A 20 -5.88 5.60 -1.06
CA GLU A 20 -6.45 5.66 0.28
C GLU A 20 -5.38 5.35 1.33
N ARG A 21 -5.46 6.04 2.48
CA ARG A 21 -4.57 5.82 3.62
C ARG A 21 -5.32 5.12 4.72
N VAL A 22 -4.85 3.93 5.12
CA VAL A 22 -5.46 3.15 6.20
C VAL A 22 -4.48 2.93 7.33
N VAL A 23 -4.97 2.93 8.56
CA VAL A 23 -4.17 2.66 9.76
C VAL A 23 -4.41 1.22 10.21
N VAL A 24 -3.34 0.48 10.47
CA VAL A 24 -3.43 -0.88 11.00
C VAL A 24 -3.81 -0.83 12.48
N THR A 25 -5.08 -1.09 12.75
CA THR A 25 -5.62 -1.17 14.12
C THR A 25 -6.27 -2.52 14.43
N ASN A 26 -6.59 -3.32 13.42
CA ASN A 26 -7.23 -4.63 13.59
C ASN A 26 -6.20 -5.69 14.06
N GLU A 27 -6.43 -6.24 15.25
CA GLU A 27 -5.54 -7.25 15.85
C GLU A 27 -5.40 -8.53 15.00
N GLN A 28 -6.42 -8.88 14.21
CA GLN A 28 -6.40 -10.08 13.35
C GLN A 28 -5.40 -9.99 12.20
N VAL A 29 -4.88 -8.80 11.89
CA VAL A 29 -3.86 -8.62 10.85
C VAL A 29 -2.47 -8.36 11.39
N LEU A 30 -2.32 -8.17 12.71
CA LEU A 30 -1.00 -7.94 13.32
C LEU A 30 -0.09 -9.15 13.12
N GLY A 31 1.17 -8.89 12.79
CA GLY A 31 2.18 -9.92 12.52
C GLY A 31 2.08 -10.59 11.15
N LYS A 32 0.92 -10.54 10.48
CA LYS A 32 0.77 -11.07 9.11
C LYS A 32 1.66 -10.31 8.14
N LYS A 33 2.18 -11.01 7.14
CA LYS A 33 2.89 -10.35 6.05
C LYS A 33 1.91 -9.67 5.11
N ILE A 34 2.35 -8.61 4.44
CA ILE A 34 1.55 -7.91 3.41
C ILE A 34 0.99 -8.90 2.38
N ARG A 35 1.78 -9.88 1.92
CA ARG A 35 1.31 -10.91 0.97
C ARG A 35 0.17 -11.76 1.50
N ASP A 36 0.10 -11.98 2.81
CA ASP A 36 -0.92 -12.83 3.44
C ASP A 36 -2.29 -12.13 3.46
N LEU A 37 -2.33 -10.82 3.18
CA LEU A 37 -3.59 -10.07 3.01
C LEU A 37 -4.26 -10.33 1.67
N GLN A 38 -3.50 -10.80 0.67
CA GLN A 38 -4.00 -11.06 -0.69
C GLN A 38 -4.78 -9.87 -1.28
N ALA A 39 -4.30 -8.65 -1.02
CA ALA A 39 -5.04 -7.42 -1.31
C ALA A 39 -5.31 -7.23 -2.81
N LYS A 40 -4.35 -7.65 -3.65
CA LYS A 40 -4.48 -7.55 -5.10
C LYS A 40 -5.46 -8.59 -5.64
N GLU A 41 -5.40 -9.81 -5.15
CA GLU A 41 -6.24 -10.92 -5.62
C GLU A 41 -7.68 -10.79 -5.13
N ARG A 42 -7.87 -10.32 -3.90
CA ARG A 42 -9.19 -10.23 -3.27
C ARG A 42 -9.93 -8.93 -3.58
N TYR A 43 -9.19 -7.83 -3.75
CA TYR A 43 -9.77 -6.50 -3.87
C TYR A 43 -9.19 -5.67 -5.02
N ASP A 44 -8.36 -6.23 -5.88
CA ASP A 44 -7.69 -5.48 -6.96
C ASP A 44 -6.86 -4.26 -6.45
N VAL A 45 -6.46 -4.27 -5.17
CA VAL A 45 -5.74 -3.18 -4.49
C VAL A 45 -4.27 -3.52 -4.31
N VAL A 46 -3.41 -2.53 -4.52
CA VAL A 46 -1.97 -2.63 -4.24
C VAL A 46 -1.63 -1.80 -3.00
N ILE A 47 -0.87 -2.39 -2.08
CA ILE A 47 -0.22 -1.65 -0.99
C ILE A 47 1.09 -1.10 -1.55
N SER A 48 1.18 0.21 -1.77
CA SER A 48 2.33 0.85 -2.43
C SER A 48 3.39 1.34 -1.45
N ARG A 49 2.96 1.83 -0.28
CA ARG A 49 3.82 2.34 0.78
C ARG A 49 3.37 1.83 2.14
N LEU A 50 4.34 1.68 3.03
CA LEU A 50 4.16 1.43 4.46
C LEU A 50 4.85 2.56 5.22
N ASN A 51 4.11 3.35 6.00
CA ASN A 51 4.70 4.27 6.96
C ASN A 51 4.71 3.64 8.35
N ARG A 52 5.90 3.52 8.94
CA ARG A 52 6.09 2.99 10.29
C ARG A 52 6.87 3.99 11.12
N ALA A 53 6.26 4.43 12.23
CA ALA A 53 6.86 5.40 13.14
C ALA A 53 7.40 6.67 12.42
N GLY A 54 6.67 7.15 11.40
CA GLY A 54 7.03 8.33 10.62
C GLY A 54 7.95 8.07 9.43
N VAL A 55 8.54 6.88 9.31
CA VAL A 55 9.40 6.50 8.18
C VAL A 55 8.56 5.87 7.07
N GLU A 56 8.62 6.43 5.86
CA GLU A 56 7.98 5.83 4.68
C GLU A 56 8.89 4.78 4.02
N LEU A 57 8.35 3.58 3.82
CA LEU A 57 9.01 2.42 3.24
C LEU A 57 8.28 2.00 1.96
N VAL A 58 9.02 1.46 0.99
CA VAL A 58 8.42 0.69 -0.10
C VAL A 58 7.76 -0.55 0.52
N ALA A 59 6.49 -0.77 0.19
CA ALA A 59 5.77 -1.94 0.68
C ALA A 59 6.39 -3.22 0.11
N SER A 60 6.90 -4.09 0.99
CA SER A 60 7.43 -5.40 0.63
C SER A 60 6.42 -6.50 0.97
N PRO A 61 6.22 -7.50 0.10
CA PRO A 61 5.36 -8.65 0.40
C PRO A 61 5.70 -9.37 1.71
N ASP A 62 6.96 -9.30 2.15
CA ASP A 62 7.45 -9.95 3.38
C ASP A 62 7.40 -9.07 4.63
N ALA A 63 7.03 -7.79 4.50
CA ALA A 63 6.87 -6.92 5.66
C ALA A 63 5.67 -7.37 6.51
N SER A 64 5.93 -7.67 7.80
CA SER A 64 4.88 -7.94 8.78
C SER A 64 4.22 -6.65 9.24
N LEU A 65 2.89 -6.66 9.31
CA LEU A 65 2.09 -5.53 9.80
C LEU A 65 2.23 -5.34 11.31
N GLN A 66 2.30 -4.08 11.73
CA GLN A 66 2.37 -3.66 13.12
C GLN A 66 1.25 -2.66 13.43
N PHE A 67 0.83 -2.60 14.69
CA PHE A 67 -0.17 -1.64 15.12
C PHE A 67 0.34 -0.21 14.87
N GLY A 68 -0.52 0.62 14.29
CA GLY A 68 -0.18 2.00 13.95
C GLY A 68 0.59 2.18 12.63
N ASP A 69 0.91 1.09 11.92
CA ASP A 69 1.36 1.20 10.53
C ASP A 69 0.31 1.95 9.69
N ILE A 70 0.76 2.82 8.80
CA ILE A 70 -0.11 3.50 7.83
C ILE A 70 0.21 2.96 6.44
N LEU A 71 -0.78 2.39 5.76
CA LEU A 71 -0.64 1.80 4.43
C LEU A 71 -1.23 2.74 3.38
N ASN A 72 -0.49 3.01 2.31
CA ASN A 72 -1.03 3.65 1.11
C ASN A 72 -1.55 2.58 0.15
N LEU A 73 -2.87 2.55 -0.03
CA LEU A 73 -3.57 1.65 -0.94
C LEU A 73 -3.81 2.34 -2.27
N VAL A 74 -3.66 1.62 -3.37
CA VAL A 74 -3.99 2.10 -4.72
C VAL A 74 -4.93 1.09 -5.38
N GLY A 75 -6.06 1.55 -5.90
CA GLY A 75 -7.06 0.70 -6.58
C GLY A 75 -8.03 1.51 -7.44
N ALA A 76 -8.91 0.83 -8.18
CA ALA A 76 -9.91 1.48 -9.02
C ALA A 76 -11.03 2.14 -8.19
N SER A 77 -11.56 3.27 -8.65
CA SER A 77 -12.53 4.12 -7.93
C SER A 77 -13.94 3.54 -7.75
N GLY A 78 -14.20 2.31 -8.21
CA GLY A 78 -15.51 1.67 -8.21
C GLY A 78 -15.60 0.38 -7.38
N LEU A 79 -14.55 0.01 -6.64
CA LEU A 79 -14.64 -1.14 -5.72
C LEU A 79 -15.33 -0.69 -4.43
N HIS A 80 -16.50 -1.27 -4.16
CA HIS A 80 -17.28 -1.14 -2.93
C HIS A 80 -17.14 -2.37 -2.04
#